data_AF-A0A5N6NWC6-F1
#
_entry.id   AF-A0A5N6NWC6-F1
#
_cell.length_a   1.000
_cell.length_b   1.000
_cell.length_c   1.000
_cell.angle_alpha   90.00
_cell.angle_beta   90.00
_cell.angle_gamma   90.00
#
_symmetry.space_group_name_H-M   'P 1'
#
loop_
_entity.id
_entity.type
_entity.pdbx_description
1 polymer ?
#
loop_
_entity_poly.entity_id
_entity_poly.type
_entity_poly.pdbx_seq_one_letter_code
_entity_poly.pdbx_strand_id
1 'polypeptide(L)'
;MAKTSVAFFTFLILFVLAISEIGTVNGELCEKASKTWSGNCGNTRHCDDQCKSWEGAAHGACHTRGGKHMCFCYFNCPKAEKLAQDKLKAEELAKEKIEANKGPLP
;
A
#
# COMPACT_ATOMS: atom_id res chain seq x y z
N MET A 1 9.33 11.15 49.82
CA MET A 1 8.65 10.29 48.81
C MET A 1 7.96 11.21 47.81
N ALA A 2 8.45 11.32 46.57
CA ALA A 2 7.84 12.15 45.50
C ALA A 2 8.54 11.99 44.14
N LYS A 3 9.84 11.62 44.12
CA LYS A 3 10.65 11.54 42.88
C LYS A 3 10.25 10.40 41.94
N THR A 4 9.67 9.32 42.47
CA THR A 4 9.19 8.18 41.68
C THR A 4 7.92 8.49 40.90
N SER A 5 7.12 9.47 41.34
CA SER A 5 5.86 9.82 40.68
C SER A 5 6.08 10.65 39.41
N VAL A 6 6.98 11.64 39.46
CA VAL A 6 7.24 12.53 38.31
C VAL A 6 7.87 11.77 37.15
N ALA A 7 8.85 10.90 37.44
CA ALA A 7 9.50 10.07 36.42
C ALA A 7 8.50 9.13 35.71
N PHE A 8 7.53 8.60 36.46
CA PHE A 8 6.49 7.73 35.91
C PHE A 8 5.56 8.48 34.95
N PHE A 9 5.13 9.68 35.34
CA PHE A 9 4.31 10.54 34.48
C PHE A 9 5.06 10.99 33.22
N THR A 10 6.34 11.34 33.33
CA THR A 10 7.13 11.70 32.13
C THR A 10 7.32 10.53 31.18
N PHE A 11 7.49 9.31 31.70
CA PHE A 11 7.64 8.11 30.87
C PHE A 11 6.33 7.75 30.18
N LEU A 12 5.20 7.86 30.88
CA LEU A 12 3.88 7.66 30.29
C LEU A 12 3.59 8.66 29.17
N ILE A 13 3.93 9.94 29.35
CA ILE A 13 3.71 10.97 28.32
C ILE A 13 4.58 10.68 27.08
N LEU A 14 5.85 10.32 27.26
CA LEU A 14 6.72 9.90 26.15
C LEU A 14 6.19 8.67 25.42
N PHE A 15 5.65 7.70 26.16
CA PHE A 15 5.06 6.50 25.59
C PHE A 15 3.81 6.84 24.76
N VAL A 16 2.91 7.68 25.26
CA VAL A 16 1.71 8.12 24.52
C VAL A 16 2.08 8.90 23.25
N LEU A 17 3.09 9.77 23.30
CA LEU A 17 3.58 10.49 22.11
C LEU A 17 4.15 9.52 21.06
N ALA A 18 4.87 8.49 21.48
CA ALA A 18 5.42 7.48 20.58
C ALA A 18 4.34 6.60 19.91
N ILE A 19 3.18 6.42 20.55
CA ILE A 19 2.08 5.60 20.02
C ILE A 19 1.05 6.45 19.23
N SER A 20 1.14 7.77 19.28
CA SER A 20 0.23 8.67 18.53
C SER A 20 0.36 8.52 16.99
N GLU A 21 1.41 7.84 16.53
CA GLU A 21 1.66 7.47 15.13
C GLU A 21 0.84 6.24 14.67
N ILE A 22 -0.07 5.68 15.49
CA ILE A 22 -0.99 4.65 15.02
C ILE A 22 -2.05 5.32 14.14
N GLY A 23 -1.71 5.46 12.86
CA GLY A 23 -2.65 5.84 11.82
C GLY A 23 -3.88 4.95 11.90
N THR A 24 -5.06 5.59 11.93
CA THR A 24 -6.35 4.95 11.74
C THR A 24 -6.25 3.97 10.58
N VAL A 25 -6.26 2.67 10.88
CA VAL A 25 -6.50 1.64 9.86
C VAL A 25 -7.99 1.68 9.54
N ASN A 26 -8.42 2.77 8.89
CA ASN A 26 -9.64 2.67 8.10
C ASN A 26 -9.36 1.52 7.14
N GLY A 27 -10.20 0.48 7.19
CA GLY A 27 -10.23 -0.57 6.19
C GLY A 27 -10.72 -0.02 4.85
N GLU A 28 -10.17 1.12 4.43
CA GLU A 28 -10.48 1.79 3.19
C GLU A 28 -9.83 0.94 2.10
N LEU A 29 -10.70 0.31 1.33
CA LEU A 29 -10.33 -0.50 0.19
C LEU A 29 -10.24 0.42 -1.04
N CYS A 30 -9.05 0.49 -1.61
CA CYS A 30 -8.78 1.20 -2.84
C CYS A 30 -9.16 0.32 -4.03
N GLU A 31 -10.13 0.78 -4.81
CA GLU A 31 -10.52 0.14 -6.07
C GLU A 31 -9.50 0.47 -7.18
N LYS A 32 -9.04 -0.54 -7.90
CA LYS A 32 -8.25 -0.38 -9.14
C LYS A 32 -8.73 -1.38 -10.18
N ALA A 33 -8.77 -0.97 -11.45
CA ALA A 33 -8.98 -1.93 -12.53
C ALA A 33 -7.82 -2.94 -12.55
N SER A 34 -8.14 -4.23 -12.65
CA SER A 34 -7.13 -5.29 -12.73
C SER A 34 -6.24 -5.06 -13.95
N LYS A 35 -4.92 -5.13 -13.75
CA LYS A 35 -3.94 -5.00 -14.84
C LYS A 35 -3.70 -6.34 -15.54
N THR A 36 -3.98 -7.44 -14.85
CA THR A 36 -3.75 -8.79 -15.37
C THR A 36 -4.99 -9.41 -15.99
N TRP A 37 -6.18 -8.94 -15.61
CA TRP A 37 -7.43 -9.42 -16.17
C TRP A 37 -7.61 -8.96 -17.61
N SER A 38 -7.96 -9.89 -18.49
CA SER A 38 -8.25 -9.61 -19.90
C SER A 38 -9.63 -10.16 -20.28
N GLY A 39 -10.37 -9.40 -21.10
CA GLY A 39 -11.69 -9.79 -21.57
C GLY A 39 -12.83 -9.49 -20.59
N ASN A 40 -14.01 -10.03 -20.92
CA ASN A 40 -15.24 -9.72 -20.20
C ASN A 40 -15.30 -10.46 -18.85
N CYS A 41 -15.52 -9.72 -17.77
CA CYS A 41 -15.63 -10.27 -16.42
C CYS A 41 -17.02 -10.88 -16.20
N GLY A 42 -17.14 -12.21 -16.38
CA GLY A 42 -18.38 -12.96 -16.15
C GLY A 42 -18.43 -13.75 -14.85
N ASN A 43 -17.30 -13.89 -14.15
CA ASN A 43 -17.19 -14.65 -12.92
C ASN A 43 -16.38 -13.88 -11.87
N THR A 44 -17.10 -13.29 -10.92
CA THR A 44 -16.55 -12.54 -9.79
C THR A 44 -15.56 -13.36 -8.98
N ARG A 45 -15.78 -14.67 -8.81
CA ARG A 45 -14.86 -15.53 -8.05
C ARG A 45 -13.52 -15.71 -8.75
N HIS A 46 -13.52 -15.87 -10.06
CA HIS A 46 -12.27 -15.94 -10.83
C HIS A 46 -11.51 -14.60 -10.79
N CYS A 47 -12.23 -13.48 -10.87
CA CYS A 47 -11.65 -12.15 -10.71
C CYS A 47 -11.05 -11.98 -9.30
N ASP A 48 -11.75 -12.38 -8.26
CA ASP A 48 -11.29 -12.33 -6.87
C ASP A 48 -10.01 -13.16 -6.65
N ASP A 49 -10.02 -14.42 -7.09
CA ASP A 49 -8.87 -15.33 -6.95
C ASP A 49 -7.64 -14.81 -7.71
N GLN A 50 -7.83 -14.24 -8.91
CA GLN A 50 -6.74 -13.63 -9.68
C GLN A 50 -6.21 -12.36 -9.02
N CYS A 51 -7.09 -11.45 -8.57
CA CYS A 51 -6.69 -10.24 -7.86
C CYS A 51 -5.84 -10.55 -6.62
N LYS A 52 -6.25 -11.56 -5.83
CA LYS A 52 -5.49 -12.01 -4.66
C LYS A 52 -4.14 -12.62 -5.04
N SER A 53 -4.14 -13.52 -6.02
CA SER A 53 -2.97 -14.34 -6.34
C SER A 53 -1.91 -13.60 -7.18
N TRP A 54 -2.33 -12.71 -8.08
CA TRP A 54 -1.45 -12.09 -9.09
C TRP A 54 -1.13 -10.63 -8.75
N GLU A 55 -2.07 -9.91 -8.14
CA GLU A 55 -1.91 -8.50 -7.83
C GLU A 55 -1.69 -8.24 -6.33
N GLY A 56 -1.93 -9.24 -5.47
CA GLY A 56 -1.82 -9.09 -4.01
C GLY A 56 -2.94 -8.24 -3.40
N ALA A 57 -4.10 -8.22 -4.06
CA ALA A 57 -5.29 -7.52 -3.59
C ALA A 57 -5.92 -8.23 -2.39
N ALA A 58 -6.73 -7.50 -1.62
CA ALA A 58 -7.56 -8.07 -0.57
C ALA A 58 -8.75 -8.84 -1.15
N HIS A 59 -9.38 -8.30 -2.21
CA HIS A 59 -10.43 -8.98 -2.97
C HIS A 59 -10.54 -8.46 -4.41
N GLY A 60 -11.37 -9.10 -5.22
CA GLY A 60 -11.76 -8.63 -6.55
C GLY A 60 -13.25 -8.75 -6.82
N ALA A 61 -13.77 -7.96 -7.77
CA ALA A 61 -15.15 -8.09 -8.24
C ALA A 61 -15.31 -7.65 -9.70
N CYS A 62 -16.28 -8.27 -10.40
CA CYS A 62 -16.70 -7.83 -11.72
C CYS A 62 -17.66 -6.64 -11.61
N HIS A 63 -17.36 -5.53 -12.28
CA HIS A 63 -18.25 -4.37 -12.38
C HIS A 63 -18.49 -3.98 -13.83
N THR A 64 -19.68 -3.45 -14.09
CA THR A 64 -20.06 -2.92 -15.40
C THR A 64 -19.86 -1.40 -15.40
N ARG A 65 -18.95 -0.91 -16.25
CA ARG A 65 -18.73 0.53 -16.47
C ARG A 65 -18.81 0.80 -17.97
N GLY A 66 -19.71 1.70 -18.39
CA GLY A 66 -19.87 2.06 -19.81
C GLY A 66 -20.16 0.88 -20.73
N GLY A 67 -20.93 -0.12 -20.26
CA GLY A 67 -21.28 -1.32 -21.03
C GLY A 67 -20.20 -2.40 -21.12
N LYS A 68 -19.06 -2.24 -20.44
CA LYS A 68 -18.00 -3.26 -20.35
C LYS A 68 -17.98 -3.87 -18.95
N HIS A 69 -17.95 -5.20 -18.87
CA HIS A 69 -17.75 -5.90 -17.61
C HIS A 69 -16.24 -6.08 -17.38
N MET A 70 -15.69 -5.36 -16.40
CA MET A 70 -14.26 -5.41 -16.07
C MET A 70 -14.05 -5.93 -14.66
N CYS A 71 -12.91 -6.56 -14.42
CA CYS A 71 -12.48 -6.97 -13.11
C CYS A 71 -11.82 -5.79 -12.40
N PHE A 72 -12.27 -5.50 -11.18
CA PHE A 72 -11.66 -4.50 -10.30
C PHE A 72 -11.12 -5.21 -9.07
N CYS A 73 -9.88 -4.91 -8.73
CA CYS A 73 -9.19 -5.39 -7.54
C CYS A 73 -9.24 -4.33 -6.45
N TYR A 74 -9.41 -4.77 -5.21
CA TYR A 74 -9.53 -3.93 -4.03
C TYR A 74 -8.35 -4.18 -3.11
N PHE A 75 -7.58 -3.14 -2.85
CA PHE A 75 -6.38 -3.20 -2.04
C PHE A 75 -6.60 -2.45 -0.74
N ASN A 76 -5.96 -2.88 0.34
CA ASN A 76 -5.90 -2.05 1.54
C ASN A 76 -5.12 -0.77 1.18
N CYS A 77 -5.78 0.39 1.16
CA CYS A 77 -5.19 1.66 0.72
C CYS A 77 -3.85 1.98 1.39
N PRO A 78 -3.70 1.84 2.73
CA PRO A 78 -2.43 2.14 3.40
C PRO A 78 -1.29 1.23 2.92
N LYS A 79 -1.60 -0.02 2.56
CA LYS A 79 -0.63 -0.99 2.03
C LYS A 79 -0.29 -0.70 0.56
N ALA A 80 -1.28 -0.23 -0.22
CA ALA A 80 -1.10 0.12 -1.62
C ALA A 80 -0.27 1.40 -1.80
N GLU A 81 -0.49 2.42 -0.97
CA GLU A 81 0.28 3.67 -0.97
C GLU A 81 1.73 3.43 -0.54
N LYS A 82 1.94 2.67 0.55
CA LYS A 82 3.30 2.30 0.99
C LYS A 82 4.05 1.51 -0.09
N LEU A 83 3.40 0.54 -0.73
CA LEU A 83 4.01 -0.21 -1.82
C LEU A 83 4.38 0.69 -3.01
N ALA A 84 3.57 1.70 -3.33
CA ALA A 84 3.87 2.66 -4.38
C ALA A 84 5.08 3.54 -4.02
N GLN A 85 5.16 4.01 -2.77
CA GLN A 85 6.30 4.77 -2.26
C GLN A 85 7.60 3.95 -2.25
N ASP A 86 7.52 2.70 -1.80
CA ASP A 86 8.67 1.79 -1.77
C ASP A 86 9.20 1.50 -3.19
N LYS A 87 8.30 1.38 -4.18
CA LYS A 87 8.70 1.21 -5.59
C LYS A 87 9.37 2.45 -6.18
N LEU A 88 8.80 3.63 -5.93
CA LEU A 88 9.39 4.91 -6.35
C LEU A 88 10.80 5.09 -5.77
N LYS A 89 10.96 4.80 -4.47
CA LYS A 89 12.26 4.87 -3.79
C LYS A 89 13.26 3.85 -4.35
N ALA A 90 12.81 2.64 -4.70
CA ALA A 90 13.66 1.64 -5.32
C ALA A 90 14.11 2.04 -6.74
N GLU A 91 13.23 2.66 -7.53
CA GLU A 91 13.56 3.20 -8.85
C GLU A 91 14.52 4.39 -8.76
N GLU A 92 14.32 5.30 -7.81
CA GLU A 92 15.22 6.44 -7.57
C GLU A 92 16.61 5.98 -7.11
N LEU A 93 16.67 5.02 -6.18
CA LEU A 93 17.93 4.41 -5.74
C LEU A 93 18.66 3.69 -6.88
N ALA A 94 17.91 3.05 -7.79
CA ALA A 94 18.50 2.43 -8.97
C ALA A 94 19.08 3.49 -9.93
N LYS A 95 18.41 4.64 -10.09
CA LYS A 95 18.87 5.76 -10.92
C LYS A 95 20.13 6.43 -10.34
N GLU A 96 20.18 6.69 -9.03
CA GLU A 96 21.39 7.21 -8.37
C GLU A 96 22.59 6.26 -8.55
N LYS A 97 22.37 4.94 -8.42
CA LYS A 97 23.43 3.94 -8.65
C LYS A 97 23.95 3.96 -10.08
N ILE A 98 23.08 4.19 -11.07
CA ILE A 98 23.47 4.31 -12.49
C ILE A 98 24.27 5.59 -12.71
N GLU A 99 23.85 6.70 -12.10
CA GLU A 99 24.55 7.99 -12.20
C GLU A 99 25.91 7.98 -11.51
N ALA A 100 26.05 7.33 -10.35
CA ALA A 100 27.33 7.13 -9.67
C ALA A 100 28.31 6.24 -10.45
N ASN A 101 27.81 5.39 -11.35
CA ASN A 101 28.63 4.48 -12.16
C ASN A 101 29.00 5.08 -13.54
N LYS A 102 28.33 6.16 -13.98
CA LYS A 102 28.83 6.99 -15.08
C LYS A 102 30.00 7.81 -14.53
N GLY A 103 31.21 7.29 -14.70
CA GLY A 103 32.44 8.05 -14.44
C GLY A 103 32.45 9.39 -15.20
N PRO A 104 33.36 10.31 -14.84
CA PRO A 104 33.39 11.66 -15.39
C PRO A 104 33.34 11.62 -16.92
N LEU A 105 32.42 12.38 -17.50
CA LEU A 105 32.33 12.57 -18.94
C LEU A 105 33.70 13.07 -19.45
N PRO A 106 34.29 12.45 -20.50
CA PRO A 106 35.57 12.89 -21.05
C PRO A 106 35.52 14.31 -21.63
#